data_AF-A0A6A5GRP1-F1
#
_entry.id   AF-A0A6A5GRP1-F1
#
_cell.length_a   1.000
_cell.length_b   1.000
_cell.length_c   1.000
_cell.angle_alpha   90.00
_cell.angle_beta   90.00
_cell.angle_gamma   90.00
#
_symmetry.space_group_name_H-M   'P 1'
#
loop_
_entity.id
_entity.type
_entity.pdbx_description
1 polymer ?
#
loop_
_entity_poly.entity_id
_entity_poly.type
_entity_poly.pdbx_seq_one_letter_code
_entity_poly.pdbx_strand_id
1 'polypeptide(L)'
;MAPLEAAYNESINKSLDVVTDSKWVKMFPQCVADADKSSNFMTRALYVGFSAILSKRGVLGPEFFSKNHITEKLKCMSLCFKNPKALQISQLLKNAGDAIKKGYLKEISLVITENEGDVDAIEVYSFKFHYFKNGGVAAQLSTKVKTDEPSPFEKLTELDYQGTETVRNQLVMMTRSISHICEKVLEPLPNEFDANFRIDYTDEAPLNYRIEGFFDSSTFYTLPNDIQSATLGHLRPGYHASLLDVSSIFIPDTYAAELSLKRHAEKTAEKLGYTADGILYKSFSFDGNASNTTSDANSLASSTTLTPTVVKKNGKKSDHSSSARVAPYSKGRSRK
;
A
#
# COMPACT_ATOMS: atom_id res chain seq x y z
N MET A 1 -19.53 -23.04 35.16
CA MET A 1 -18.71 -21.90 35.63
C MET A 1 -18.52 -20.97 34.46
N ALA A 2 -19.03 -19.74 34.55
CA ALA A 2 -18.74 -18.69 33.58
C ALA A 2 -17.45 -17.96 34.02
N PRO A 3 -16.54 -17.58 33.11
CA PRO A 3 -15.45 -16.67 33.48
C PRO A 3 -16.00 -15.25 33.59
N LEU A 4 -15.98 -14.72 34.81
CA LEU A 4 -16.13 -13.31 35.15
C LEU A 4 -14.76 -12.65 34.99
N GLU A 5 -14.69 -11.66 34.10
CA GLU A 5 -13.99 -10.36 34.23
C GLU A 5 -13.69 -9.80 32.84
N ALA A 6 -14.73 -9.36 32.15
CA ALA A 6 -14.57 -8.30 31.16
C ALA A 6 -14.61 -6.97 31.92
N ALA A 7 -13.57 -6.15 31.77
CA ALA A 7 -13.52 -4.82 32.38
C ALA A 7 -14.64 -3.93 31.80
N TYR A 8 -15.77 -3.86 32.51
CA TYR A 8 -16.94 -3.03 32.21
C TYR A 8 -16.72 -1.56 32.62
N ASN A 9 -15.64 -0.92 32.18
CA ASN A 9 -15.35 0.46 32.61
C ASN A 9 -15.61 1.57 31.60
N GLU A 10 -16.02 1.28 30.36
CA GLU A 10 -16.49 2.34 29.46
C GLU A 10 -17.70 1.86 28.63
N SER A 11 -18.87 2.45 28.92
CA SER A 11 -20.16 2.28 28.22
C SER A 11 -20.97 0.98 28.48
N ILE A 12 -22.19 1.16 29.02
CA ILE A 12 -23.25 0.13 29.16
C ILE A 12 -23.83 -0.29 27.79
N ASN A 13 -23.53 0.45 26.71
CA ASN A 13 -23.91 0.06 25.36
C ASN A 13 -22.88 -0.93 24.81
N LYS A 14 -23.35 -2.05 24.24
CA LYS A 14 -22.53 -3.00 23.47
C LYS A 14 -21.53 -2.21 22.60
N SER A 15 -20.24 -2.49 22.73
CA SER A 15 -19.21 -1.87 21.88
C SER A 15 -19.59 -2.10 20.42
N LEU A 16 -19.98 -1.03 19.73
CA LEU A 16 -20.34 -1.05 18.32
C LEU A 16 -19.05 -0.83 17.52
N ASP A 17 -18.86 -1.62 16.48
CA ASP A 17 -17.75 -1.46 15.53
C ASP A 17 -17.96 -0.21 14.66
N VAL A 18 -17.75 0.95 15.27
CA VAL A 18 -17.95 2.27 14.66
C VAL A 18 -16.89 3.27 15.14
N VAL A 19 -16.51 4.19 14.26
CA VAL A 19 -15.73 5.38 14.60
C VAL A 19 -16.65 6.59 14.67
N THR A 20 -16.64 7.27 15.81
CA THR A 20 -17.49 8.45 16.08
C THR A 20 -16.75 9.79 15.99
N ASP A 21 -15.45 9.79 15.67
CA ASP A 21 -14.62 11.00 15.46
C ASP A 21 -15.30 11.97 14.48
N SER A 22 -15.57 13.19 14.94
CA SER A 22 -16.35 14.20 14.22
C SER A 22 -15.74 14.64 12.89
N LYS A 23 -14.42 14.49 12.71
CA LYS A 23 -13.72 14.78 11.45
C LYS A 23 -13.74 13.57 10.54
N TRP A 24 -13.56 12.37 11.09
CA TRP A 24 -13.64 11.11 10.35
C TRP A 24 -14.96 11.00 9.59
N VAL A 25 -16.09 11.18 10.28
CA VAL A 25 -17.42 11.02 9.68
C VAL A 25 -17.75 12.00 8.57
N LYS A 26 -16.97 13.09 8.40
CA LYS A 26 -17.14 14.02 7.28
C LYS A 26 -16.56 13.48 5.98
N MET A 27 -15.60 12.57 6.07
CA MET A 27 -14.85 12.05 4.92
C MET A 27 -15.05 10.55 4.69
N PHE A 28 -15.27 9.79 5.77
CA PHE A 28 -15.30 8.33 5.77
C PHE A 28 -16.55 7.77 6.45
N PRO A 29 -17.00 6.57 6.09
CA PRO A 29 -18.09 5.88 6.78
C PRO A 29 -17.77 5.61 8.26
N GLN A 30 -18.79 5.68 9.13
CA GLN A 30 -18.65 5.32 10.55
C GLN A 30 -18.27 3.86 10.78
N CYS A 31 -18.71 2.97 9.88
CA CYS A 31 -18.46 1.53 9.92
C CYS A 31 -18.03 1.09 8.52
N VAL A 32 -17.07 0.18 8.43
CA VAL A 32 -16.55 -0.32 7.15
C VAL A 32 -16.62 -1.84 7.03
N ALA A 33 -17.43 -2.46 7.89
CA ALA A 33 -17.60 -3.91 7.95
C ALA A 33 -18.42 -4.47 6.78
N ASP A 34 -19.46 -3.77 6.31
CA ASP A 34 -20.31 -4.22 5.20
C ASP A 34 -19.72 -3.91 3.81
N ALA A 35 -20.12 -4.65 2.79
CA ALA A 35 -19.55 -4.57 1.45
C ALA A 35 -19.67 -3.18 0.82
N ASP A 36 -20.84 -2.54 0.91
CA ASP A 36 -21.08 -1.22 0.35
C ASP A 36 -20.25 -0.16 1.06
N LYS A 37 -20.24 -0.13 2.41
CA LYS A 37 -19.42 0.83 3.16
C LYS A 37 -17.94 0.55 3.02
N SER A 38 -17.54 -0.70 2.91
CA SER A 38 -16.16 -1.11 2.62
C SER A 38 -15.70 -0.54 1.27
N SER A 39 -16.49 -0.70 0.21
CA SER A 39 -16.16 -0.11 -1.11
C SER A 39 -16.15 1.43 -1.08
N ASN A 40 -17.13 2.05 -0.43
CA ASN A 40 -17.17 3.50 -0.24
C ASN A 40 -15.94 4.02 0.51
N PHE A 41 -15.50 3.30 1.55
CA PHE A 41 -14.28 3.64 2.27
C PHE A 41 -13.07 3.58 1.33
N MET A 42 -12.91 2.52 0.53
CA MET A 42 -11.80 2.38 -0.40
C MET A 42 -11.75 3.52 -1.43
N THR A 43 -12.89 3.91 -1.99
CA THR A 43 -12.98 5.07 -2.91
C THR A 43 -12.50 6.36 -2.25
N ARG A 44 -12.88 6.60 -0.98
CA ARG A 44 -12.46 7.79 -0.23
C ARG A 44 -10.98 7.73 0.16
N ALA A 45 -10.49 6.54 0.51
CA ALA A 45 -9.08 6.32 0.83
C ALA A 45 -8.19 6.55 -0.40
N LEU A 46 -8.63 6.08 -1.57
CA LEU A 46 -7.96 6.33 -2.86
C LEU A 46 -7.81 7.84 -3.14
N TYR A 47 -8.92 8.57 -2.99
CA TYR A 47 -8.94 10.02 -3.15
C TYR A 47 -7.97 10.73 -2.19
N VAL A 48 -7.95 10.34 -0.92
CA VAL A 48 -7.05 10.94 0.07
C VAL A 48 -5.59 10.57 -0.18
N GLY A 49 -5.31 9.30 -0.48
CA GLY A 49 -3.96 8.79 -0.75
C GLY A 49 -3.33 9.50 -1.93
N PHE A 50 -3.99 9.51 -3.09
CA PHE A 50 -3.45 10.21 -4.26
C PHE A 50 -3.43 11.72 -4.11
N SER A 51 -4.39 12.35 -3.43
CA SER A 51 -4.29 13.78 -3.14
C SER A 51 -3.05 14.11 -2.31
N ALA A 52 -2.75 13.28 -1.31
CA ALA A 52 -1.55 13.44 -0.50
C ALA A 52 -0.28 13.27 -1.34
N ILE A 53 -0.21 12.24 -2.19
CA ILE A 53 0.93 12.00 -3.08
C ILE A 53 1.12 13.19 -4.04
N LEU A 54 0.08 13.58 -4.77
CA LEU A 54 0.12 14.69 -5.75
C LEU A 54 0.59 15.99 -5.10
N SER A 55 0.14 16.26 -3.87
CA SER A 55 0.53 17.47 -3.13
C SER A 55 1.95 17.39 -2.57
N LYS A 56 2.33 16.26 -1.96
CA LYS A 56 3.62 16.11 -1.27
C LYS A 56 4.79 15.91 -2.21
N ARG A 57 4.53 15.31 -3.37
CA ARG A 57 5.52 15.14 -4.42
C ARG A 57 5.67 16.36 -5.34
N GLY A 58 4.78 17.34 -5.21
CA GLY A 58 4.80 18.56 -6.02
C GLY A 58 4.34 18.35 -7.46
N VAL A 59 3.57 17.28 -7.74
CA VAL A 59 3.00 17.00 -9.06
C VAL A 59 1.98 18.08 -9.45
N LEU A 60 1.24 18.60 -8.47
CA LEU A 60 0.32 19.73 -8.66
C LEU A 60 0.66 20.84 -7.67
N GLY A 61 0.39 22.08 -8.08
CA GLY A 61 0.55 23.26 -7.25
C GLY A 61 -0.43 23.32 -6.05
N PRO A 62 -0.12 24.11 -5.01
CA PRO A 62 -0.96 24.22 -3.80
C PRO A 62 -2.40 24.70 -4.07
N GLU A 63 -2.64 25.43 -5.16
CA GLU A 63 -3.96 25.92 -5.60
C GLU A 63 -4.94 24.81 -6.02
N PHE A 64 -4.43 23.61 -6.30
CA PHE A 64 -5.25 22.44 -6.64
C PHE A 64 -5.81 21.76 -5.39
N PHE A 65 -5.41 22.17 -4.19
CA PHE A 65 -5.73 21.48 -2.95
C PHE A 65 -6.47 22.35 -1.94
N SER A 66 -7.19 21.67 -1.06
CA SER A 66 -7.87 22.24 0.10
C SER A 66 -7.46 21.48 1.36
N LYS A 67 -7.40 22.19 2.47
CA LYS A 67 -7.01 21.61 3.76
C LYS A 67 -8.19 20.89 4.39
N ASN A 68 -8.04 19.59 4.62
CA ASN A 68 -9.03 18.73 5.27
C ASN A 68 -8.44 18.02 6.49
N HIS A 69 -9.29 17.25 7.19
CA HIS A 69 -8.91 16.50 8.37
C HIS A 69 -9.42 15.06 8.23
N ILE A 70 -8.52 14.09 8.31
CA ILE A 70 -8.88 12.66 8.38
C ILE A 70 -9.36 12.35 9.80
N THR A 71 -8.66 12.90 10.79
CA THR A 71 -9.02 12.83 12.22
C THR A 71 -8.81 14.20 12.84
N GLU A 72 -9.26 14.40 14.08
CA GLU A 72 -8.97 15.64 14.82
C GLU A 72 -7.47 15.96 14.92
N LYS A 73 -6.64 14.92 14.93
CA LYS A 73 -5.17 15.03 15.05
C LYS A 73 -4.43 15.01 13.71
N LEU A 74 -5.11 14.66 12.59
CA LEU A 74 -4.48 14.50 11.27
C LEU A 74 -5.12 15.40 10.22
N LYS A 75 -4.34 16.40 9.78
CA LYS A 75 -4.63 17.22 8.61
C LYS A 75 -4.14 16.54 7.34
N CYS A 76 -4.87 16.69 6.24
CA CYS A 76 -4.45 16.28 4.91
C CYS A 76 -4.73 17.39 3.90
N MET A 77 -4.00 17.37 2.77
CA MET A 77 -4.34 18.15 1.59
C MET A 77 -5.14 17.24 0.67
N SER A 78 -6.34 17.67 0.28
CA SER A 78 -7.18 16.94 -0.65
C SER A 78 -7.49 17.80 -1.88
N LEU A 79 -7.65 17.18 -3.05
CA LEU A 79 -8.02 17.91 -4.28
C LEU A 79 -9.22 18.84 -4.06
N CYS A 80 -9.14 20.06 -4.57
CA CYS A 80 -10.14 21.09 -4.34
C CYS A 80 -11.21 21.05 -5.43
N PHE A 81 -12.44 20.66 -5.09
CA PHE A 81 -13.54 20.59 -6.06
C PHE A 81 -13.95 21.93 -6.68
N LYS A 82 -13.47 23.07 -6.15
CA LYS A 82 -13.68 24.39 -6.75
C LYS A 82 -12.73 24.67 -7.92
N ASN A 83 -11.58 23.99 -7.98
CA ASN A 83 -10.65 24.08 -9.09
C ASN A 83 -11.10 23.07 -10.18
N PRO A 84 -11.42 23.50 -11.42
CA PRO A 84 -11.96 22.61 -12.45
C PRO A 84 -11.04 21.43 -12.80
N LYS A 85 -9.72 21.65 -12.84
CA LYS A 85 -8.75 20.59 -13.14
C LYS A 85 -8.62 19.61 -11.98
N ALA A 86 -8.58 20.09 -10.74
CA ALA A 86 -8.59 19.22 -9.56
C ALA A 86 -9.90 18.41 -9.45
N LEU A 87 -11.03 19.02 -9.86
CA LEU A 87 -12.32 18.34 -9.93
C LEU A 87 -12.32 17.21 -10.97
N GLN A 88 -11.72 17.42 -12.15
CA GLN A 88 -11.58 16.37 -13.17
C GLN A 88 -10.79 15.16 -12.64
N ILE A 89 -9.65 15.42 -11.98
CA ILE A 89 -8.86 14.35 -11.35
C ILE A 89 -9.68 13.64 -10.26
N SER A 90 -10.42 14.40 -9.46
CA SER A 90 -11.29 13.83 -8.42
C SER A 90 -12.41 12.96 -9.00
N GLN A 91 -12.95 13.31 -10.17
CA GLN A 91 -13.91 12.50 -10.90
C GLN A 91 -13.29 11.22 -11.44
N LEU A 92 -12.06 11.25 -11.97
CA LEU A 92 -11.33 10.05 -12.37
C LEU A 92 -11.18 9.08 -11.20
N LEU A 93 -10.73 9.56 -10.04
CA LEU A 93 -10.58 8.73 -8.84
C LEU A 93 -11.92 8.20 -8.31
N LYS A 94 -12.99 8.99 -8.41
CA LYS A 94 -14.35 8.53 -8.09
C LYS A 94 -14.78 7.39 -9.02
N ASN A 95 -14.58 7.55 -10.33
CA ASN A 95 -14.98 6.55 -11.32
C ASN A 95 -14.18 5.25 -11.15
N ALA A 96 -12.89 5.34 -10.79
CA ALA A 96 -12.11 4.17 -10.37
C ALA A 96 -12.72 3.50 -9.14
N GLY A 97 -13.21 4.28 -8.17
CA GLY A 97 -13.98 3.77 -7.02
C GLY A 97 -15.26 3.01 -7.39
N ASP A 98 -15.97 3.45 -8.44
CA ASP A 98 -17.15 2.73 -8.94
C ASP A 98 -16.77 1.36 -9.53
N ALA A 99 -15.54 1.19 -10.03
CA ALA A 99 -15.00 -0.11 -10.45
C ALA A 99 -14.54 -0.98 -9.26
N ILE A 100 -14.03 -0.36 -8.19
CA ILE A 100 -13.74 -1.06 -6.92
C ILE A 100 -15.03 -1.72 -6.40
N LYS A 101 -16.13 -0.97 -6.36
CA LYS A 101 -17.42 -1.52 -5.91
C LYS A 101 -17.86 -2.76 -6.71
N LYS A 102 -17.49 -2.86 -7.98
CA LYS A 102 -17.82 -3.97 -8.87
C LYS A 102 -16.83 -5.13 -8.79
N GLY A 103 -15.70 -4.98 -8.09
CA GLY A 103 -14.62 -5.97 -8.11
C GLY A 103 -13.76 -5.95 -9.38
N TYR A 104 -13.84 -4.87 -10.18
CA TYR A 104 -13.25 -4.82 -11.52
C TYR A 104 -11.89 -4.13 -11.58
N LEU A 105 -11.52 -3.35 -10.56
CA LEU A 105 -10.23 -2.65 -10.53
C LEU A 105 -9.18 -3.49 -9.81
N LYS A 106 -8.13 -3.93 -10.50
CA LYS A 106 -7.04 -4.69 -9.90
C LYS A 106 -5.96 -3.78 -9.34
N GLU A 107 -5.58 -2.77 -10.12
CA GLU A 107 -4.56 -1.80 -9.76
C GLU A 107 -4.91 -0.43 -10.33
N ILE A 108 -4.62 0.63 -9.58
CA ILE A 108 -4.53 1.99 -10.11
C ILE A 108 -3.23 2.61 -9.65
N SER A 109 -2.53 3.22 -10.60
CA SER A 109 -1.18 3.72 -10.39
C SER A 109 -1.05 5.15 -10.89
N LEU A 110 -0.47 6.02 -10.07
CA LEU A 110 0.07 7.30 -10.51
C LEU A 110 1.48 7.02 -11.02
N VAL A 111 1.67 7.19 -12.32
CA VAL A 111 2.90 6.91 -13.05
C VAL A 111 3.55 8.23 -13.45
N ILE A 112 4.78 8.43 -13.04
CA ILE A 112 5.59 9.61 -13.38
C ILE A 112 6.68 9.16 -14.34
N THR A 113 6.81 9.88 -15.46
CA THR A 113 7.75 9.60 -16.55
C THR A 113 8.56 10.85 -16.89
N GLU A 114 9.68 10.68 -17.59
CA GLU A 114 10.46 11.82 -18.07
C GLU A 114 9.69 12.58 -19.15
N ASN A 115 9.11 11.86 -20.12
CA ASN A 115 8.35 12.45 -21.21
C ASN A 115 6.91 11.95 -21.25
N GLU A 116 6.05 12.73 -21.88
CA GLU A 116 4.65 12.38 -22.11
C GLU A 116 4.55 11.11 -22.97
N GLY A 117 3.78 10.13 -22.49
CA GLY A 117 3.51 8.88 -23.22
C GLY A 117 4.56 7.78 -23.04
N ASP A 118 5.64 8.03 -22.32
CA ASP A 118 6.64 7.00 -22.02
C ASP A 118 6.04 5.83 -21.23
N VAL A 119 6.48 4.61 -21.52
CA VAL A 119 6.05 3.42 -20.78
C VAL A 119 6.93 3.21 -19.55
N ASP A 120 8.22 3.55 -19.66
CA ASP A 120 9.21 3.44 -18.60
C ASP A 120 9.03 4.54 -17.57
N ALA A 121 8.62 4.15 -16.36
CA ALA A 121 8.35 5.07 -15.28
C ALA A 121 9.59 5.33 -14.43
N ILE A 122 9.82 6.60 -14.07
CA ILE A 122 10.85 6.98 -13.10
C ILE A 122 10.34 6.87 -11.66
N GLU A 123 9.02 7.01 -11.46
CA GLU A 123 8.38 6.85 -10.16
C GLU A 123 6.92 6.40 -10.33
N VAL A 124 6.48 5.44 -9.51
CA VAL A 124 5.11 4.89 -9.53
C VAL A 124 4.59 4.73 -8.12
N TYR A 125 3.39 5.25 -7.86
CA TYR A 125 2.60 4.93 -6.67
C TYR A 125 1.43 4.05 -7.07
N SER A 126 1.36 2.84 -6.51
CA SER A 126 0.44 1.80 -6.94
C SER A 126 -0.48 1.37 -5.80
N PHE A 127 -1.79 1.55 -5.99
CA PHE A 127 -2.83 0.93 -5.17
C PHE A 127 -3.25 -0.39 -5.81
N LYS A 128 -2.90 -1.50 -5.17
CA LYS A 128 -3.31 -2.85 -5.59
C LYS A 128 -4.47 -3.33 -4.74
N PHE A 129 -5.48 -3.96 -5.34
CA PHE A 129 -6.69 -4.37 -4.63
C PHE A 129 -6.87 -5.89 -4.60
N HIS A 130 -7.38 -6.36 -3.46
CA HIS A 130 -7.92 -7.71 -3.31
C HIS A 130 -9.38 -7.63 -2.84
N TYR A 131 -10.21 -8.52 -3.38
CA TYR A 131 -11.64 -8.55 -3.11
C TYR A 131 -12.01 -9.84 -2.38
N PHE A 132 -12.62 -9.71 -1.21
CA PHE A 132 -13.01 -10.86 -0.41
C PHE A 132 -14.46 -11.23 -0.67
N LYS A 133 -14.68 -12.44 -1.19
CA LYS A 133 -16.02 -13.03 -1.29
C LYS A 133 -16.53 -13.30 0.13
N ASN A 134 -17.79 -12.94 0.41
CA ASN A 134 -18.44 -13.12 1.73
C ASN A 134 -17.65 -12.55 2.93
N GLY A 135 -16.98 -11.41 2.76
CA GLY A 135 -16.31 -10.69 3.85
C GLY A 135 -14.98 -11.31 4.31
N GLY A 136 -14.44 -12.26 3.56
CA GLY A 136 -13.16 -12.90 3.85
C GLY A 136 -13.26 -14.04 4.86
N VAL A 137 -14.47 -14.47 5.22
CA VAL A 137 -14.69 -15.69 6.01
C VAL A 137 -14.47 -16.90 5.09
N ALA A 138 -13.20 -17.23 4.84
CA ALA A 138 -12.80 -18.43 4.13
C ALA A 138 -11.90 -19.27 5.05
N ALA A 139 -12.36 -20.45 5.45
CA ALA A 139 -11.51 -21.44 6.09
C ALA A 139 -10.51 -21.98 5.05
N GLN A 140 -9.32 -21.38 4.95
CA GLN A 140 -8.29 -21.86 4.05
C GLN A 140 -7.57 -23.06 4.68
N LEU A 141 -7.76 -24.24 4.11
CA LEU A 141 -6.93 -25.43 4.38
C LEU A 141 -5.89 -25.55 3.25
N SER A 142 -4.68 -25.05 3.46
CA SER A 142 -3.58 -25.23 2.51
C SER A 142 -2.76 -26.47 2.87
N THR A 143 -2.67 -27.42 1.94
CA THR A 143 -1.79 -28.61 2.04
C THR A 143 -0.42 -28.40 1.39
N LYS A 144 -0.15 -27.21 0.84
CA LYS A 144 1.14 -26.89 0.22
C LYS A 144 2.07 -26.28 1.27
N VAL A 145 3.23 -26.89 1.43
CA VAL A 145 4.36 -26.30 2.16
C VAL A 145 4.82 -25.08 1.35
N LYS A 146 4.57 -23.87 1.86
CA LYS A 146 5.13 -22.64 1.28
C LYS A 146 6.64 -22.67 1.57
N THR A 147 7.45 -22.79 0.52
CA THR A 147 8.92 -22.82 0.64
C THR A 147 9.54 -21.43 0.64
N ASP A 148 8.81 -20.43 0.13
CA ASP A 148 9.25 -19.04 0.04
C ASP A 148 8.44 -18.15 0.98
N GLU A 149 9.08 -17.10 1.49
CA GLU A 149 8.40 -16.05 2.26
C GLU A 149 7.34 -15.37 1.39
N PRO A 150 6.08 -15.28 1.85
CA PRO A 150 5.03 -14.66 1.05
C PRO A 150 5.30 -13.16 0.89
N SER A 151 5.02 -12.67 -0.31
CA SER A 151 5.06 -11.24 -0.62
C SER A 151 4.07 -10.45 0.26
N PRO A 152 4.26 -9.14 0.47
CA PRO A 152 3.30 -8.33 1.20
C PRO A 152 1.87 -8.43 0.72
N PHE A 153 1.66 -8.53 -0.59
CA PHE A 153 0.32 -8.64 -1.16
C PHE A 153 -0.31 -10.01 -0.84
N GLU A 154 0.47 -11.10 -0.87
CA GLU A 154 -0.02 -12.42 -0.43
C GLU A 154 -0.35 -12.42 1.06
N LYS A 155 0.52 -11.84 1.91
CA LYS A 155 0.25 -11.64 3.34
C LYS A 155 -1.05 -10.84 3.56
N LEU A 156 -1.30 -9.83 2.73
CA LEU A 156 -2.53 -9.03 2.79
C LEU A 156 -3.80 -9.84 2.47
N THR A 157 -3.72 -10.81 1.56
CA THR A 157 -4.87 -11.68 1.22
C THR A 157 -5.26 -12.65 2.35
N GLU A 158 -4.37 -12.86 3.31
CA GLU A 158 -4.58 -13.72 4.48
C GLU A 158 -4.97 -12.93 5.74
N LEU A 159 -4.93 -11.60 5.67
CA LEU A 159 -5.25 -10.75 6.81
C LEU A 159 -6.76 -10.65 7.03
N ASP A 160 -7.18 -10.84 8.28
CA ASP A 160 -8.58 -10.67 8.68
C ASP A 160 -8.96 -9.21 8.93
N TYR A 161 -10.25 -8.90 8.81
CA TYR A 161 -10.79 -7.62 9.24
C TYR A 161 -10.80 -7.54 10.78
N GLN A 162 -10.14 -6.53 11.33
CA GLN A 162 -9.97 -6.33 12.78
C GLN A 162 -10.77 -5.13 13.32
N GLY A 163 -11.86 -4.76 12.67
CA GLY A 163 -12.72 -3.64 13.07
C GLY A 163 -12.36 -2.29 12.43
N THR A 164 -13.32 -1.38 12.46
CA THR A 164 -13.28 -0.07 11.80
C THR A 164 -12.23 0.85 12.40
N GLU A 165 -11.97 0.76 13.70
CA GLU A 165 -10.91 1.56 14.35
C GLU A 165 -9.52 1.18 13.81
N THR A 166 -9.24 -0.11 13.63
CA THR A 166 -8.01 -0.59 13.02
C THR A 166 -7.84 -0.06 11.59
N VAL A 167 -8.91 -0.04 10.80
CA VAL A 167 -8.89 0.53 9.44
C VAL A 167 -8.64 2.03 9.43
N ARG A 168 -9.17 2.76 10.41
CA ARG A 168 -8.83 4.17 10.62
C ARG A 168 -7.34 4.34 10.92
N ASN A 169 -6.77 3.53 11.81
CA ASN A 169 -5.35 3.59 12.15
C ASN A 169 -4.47 3.30 10.92
N GLN A 170 -4.83 2.27 10.15
CA GLN A 170 -4.17 1.93 8.88
C GLN A 170 -4.14 3.12 7.90
N LEU A 171 -5.27 3.82 7.70
CA LEU A 171 -5.31 4.98 6.81
C LEU A 171 -4.49 6.17 7.33
N VAL A 172 -4.53 6.42 8.65
CA VAL A 172 -3.71 7.46 9.29
C VAL A 172 -2.23 7.16 9.07
N MET A 173 -1.80 5.92 9.34
CA MET A 173 -0.41 5.50 9.14
C MET A 173 0.00 5.58 7.67
N MET A 174 -0.82 5.07 6.74
CA MET A 174 -0.56 5.20 5.30
C MET A 174 -0.37 6.65 4.86
N THR A 175 -1.23 7.57 5.31
CA THR A 175 -1.12 9.00 4.96
C THR A 175 0.16 9.64 5.52
N ARG A 176 0.60 9.20 6.71
CA ARG A 176 1.85 9.65 7.34
C ARG A 176 3.07 9.09 6.62
N SER A 177 3.03 7.81 6.24
CA SER A 177 4.05 7.17 5.41
C SER A 177 4.22 7.89 4.07
N ILE A 178 3.13 8.23 3.38
CA ILE A 178 3.17 9.06 2.16
C ILE A 178 3.89 10.38 2.42
N SER A 179 3.52 11.09 3.49
CA SER A 179 4.17 12.38 3.80
C SER A 179 5.66 12.21 4.11
N HIS A 180 6.03 11.17 4.86
CA HIS A 180 7.42 10.91 5.25
C HIS A 180 8.28 10.51 4.06
N ILE A 181 7.83 9.57 3.21
CA ILE A 181 8.62 9.13 2.05
C ILE A 181 8.84 10.29 1.07
N CYS A 182 7.79 11.07 0.77
CA CYS A 182 7.88 12.19 -0.17
C CYS A 182 8.75 13.35 0.34
N GLU A 183 8.77 13.61 1.66
CA GLU A 183 9.47 14.78 2.23
C GLU A 183 10.86 14.48 2.79
N LYS A 184 11.16 13.22 3.13
CA LYS A 184 12.34 12.84 3.90
C LYS A 184 13.20 11.75 3.27
N VAL A 185 12.68 11.03 2.27
CA VAL A 185 13.38 9.88 1.67
C VAL A 185 13.62 10.10 0.19
N LEU A 186 12.58 10.48 -0.56
CA LEU A 186 12.67 10.71 -2.00
C LEU A 186 13.42 12.01 -2.30
N GLU A 187 14.32 11.95 -3.26
CA GLU A 187 14.89 13.16 -3.88
C GLU A 187 13.80 13.93 -4.66
N PRO A 188 13.95 15.26 -4.86
CA PRO A 188 13.00 16.04 -5.66
C PRO A 188 12.79 15.47 -7.06
N LEU A 189 11.57 15.61 -7.60
CA LEU A 189 11.32 15.30 -9.01
C LEU A 189 12.18 16.21 -9.91
N PRO A 190 12.51 15.78 -11.14
CA PRO A 190 13.10 16.65 -12.14
C PRO A 190 12.19 17.87 -12.40
N ASN A 191 12.75 18.93 -13.00
CA ASN A 191 11.97 20.12 -13.35
C ASN A 191 10.91 19.83 -14.44
N GLU A 192 11.18 18.84 -15.27
CA GLU A 192 10.31 18.40 -16.35
C GLU A 192 10.00 16.91 -16.14
N PHE A 193 8.71 16.60 -16.08
CA PHE A 193 8.18 15.24 -15.98
C PHE A 193 6.74 15.25 -16.50
N ASP A 194 6.23 14.08 -16.85
CA ASP A 194 4.80 13.86 -17.07
C ASP A 194 4.22 12.95 -15.98
N ALA A 195 2.94 13.11 -15.67
CA ALA A 195 2.27 12.33 -14.64
C ALA A 195 0.89 11.84 -15.12
N ASN A 196 0.68 10.53 -15.06
CA ASN A 196 -0.49 9.89 -15.63
C ASN A 196 -1.11 8.84 -14.68
N PHE A 197 -2.44 8.76 -14.65
CA PHE A 197 -3.13 7.66 -13.96
C PHE A 197 -3.36 6.51 -14.91
N ARG A 198 -2.81 5.34 -14.57
CA ARG A 198 -3.01 4.10 -15.31
C ARG A 198 -3.77 3.10 -14.44
N ILE A 199 -4.59 2.27 -15.06
CA ILE A 199 -5.37 1.23 -14.37
C ILE A 199 -5.13 -0.14 -15.01
N ASP A 200 -5.24 -1.18 -14.18
CA ASP A 200 -5.34 -2.58 -14.60
C ASP A 200 -6.65 -3.17 -14.08
N TYR A 201 -7.30 -4.00 -14.88
CA TYR A 201 -8.57 -4.62 -14.55
C TYR A 201 -8.36 -6.01 -13.94
N THR A 202 -9.35 -6.48 -13.18
CA THR A 202 -9.39 -7.90 -12.76
C THR A 202 -9.88 -8.77 -13.91
N ASP A 203 -9.59 -10.07 -13.83
CA ASP A 203 -10.10 -11.07 -14.77
C ASP A 203 -11.65 -11.20 -14.74
N GLU A 204 -12.31 -10.67 -13.70
CA GLU A 204 -13.77 -10.65 -13.56
C GLU A 204 -14.42 -9.48 -14.35
N ALA A 205 -13.65 -8.49 -14.81
CA ALA A 205 -14.17 -7.36 -15.55
C ALA A 205 -14.65 -7.77 -16.96
N PRO A 206 -15.90 -7.41 -17.37
CA PRO A 206 -16.36 -7.69 -18.72
C PRO A 206 -15.50 -7.01 -19.80
N LEU A 207 -15.31 -7.66 -20.95
CA LEU A 207 -14.48 -7.13 -22.05
C LEU A 207 -14.91 -5.76 -22.59
N ASN A 208 -16.19 -5.42 -22.44
CA ASN A 208 -16.75 -4.13 -22.86
C ASN A 208 -16.91 -3.13 -21.70
N TYR A 209 -16.49 -3.49 -20.49
CA TYR A 209 -16.50 -2.59 -19.36
C TYR A 209 -15.30 -1.65 -19.45
N ARG A 210 -15.57 -0.34 -19.34
CA ARG A 210 -14.54 0.69 -19.30
C ARG A 210 -14.84 1.66 -18.17
N ILE A 211 -13.84 1.99 -17.35
CA ILE A 211 -13.95 3.05 -16.36
C ILE A 211 -14.03 4.39 -17.08
N GLU A 212 -15.06 5.18 -16.77
CA GLU A 212 -15.24 6.49 -17.38
C GLU A 212 -14.03 7.40 -17.08
N GLY A 213 -13.46 8.00 -18.13
CA GLY A 213 -12.28 8.86 -18.07
C GLY A 213 -10.95 8.12 -18.21
N PHE A 214 -10.95 6.79 -18.28
CA PHE A 214 -9.80 5.98 -18.65
C PHE A 214 -9.99 5.40 -20.05
N PHE A 215 -8.89 5.34 -20.81
CA PHE A 215 -8.86 4.82 -22.17
C PHE A 215 -8.13 3.47 -22.20
N ASP A 216 -8.59 2.60 -23.09
CA ASP A 216 -7.97 1.29 -23.28
C ASP A 216 -6.56 1.46 -23.84
N SER A 217 -5.63 0.68 -23.31
CA SER A 217 -4.23 0.69 -23.69
C SER A 217 -3.69 -0.73 -23.65
N SER A 218 -2.82 -1.09 -24.60
CA SER A 218 -2.09 -2.36 -24.57
C SER A 218 -0.89 -2.32 -23.62
N THR A 219 -0.56 -1.14 -23.07
CA THR A 219 0.59 -0.91 -22.20
C THR A 219 0.14 -0.31 -20.88
N PHE A 220 0.65 -0.87 -19.77
CA PHE A 220 0.43 -0.35 -18.43
C PHE A 220 1.59 0.60 -18.06
N TYR A 221 2.60 0.15 -17.34
CA TYR A 221 3.89 0.83 -17.20
C TYR A 221 4.99 -0.22 -17.07
N THR A 222 6.23 0.18 -17.30
CA THR A 222 7.43 -0.62 -17.06
C THR A 222 8.29 0.08 -16.02
N LEU A 223 9.05 -0.71 -15.27
CA LEU A 223 9.96 -0.22 -14.26
C LEU A 223 11.40 -0.59 -14.67
N PRO A 224 12.39 0.30 -14.46
CA PRO A 224 13.79 -0.05 -14.57
C PRO A 224 14.15 -1.25 -13.68
N ASN A 225 15.08 -2.09 -14.13
CA ASN A 225 15.44 -3.33 -13.43
C ASN A 225 16.03 -3.10 -12.03
N ASP A 226 16.66 -1.96 -11.80
CA ASP A 226 17.33 -1.56 -10.56
C ASP A 226 16.49 -0.62 -9.70
N ILE A 227 15.22 -0.36 -10.09
CA ILE A 227 14.34 0.51 -9.32
C ILE A 227 14.18 -0.01 -7.89
N GLN A 228 14.22 0.91 -6.93
CA GLN A 228 13.95 0.59 -5.54
C GLN A 228 12.47 0.82 -5.22
N SER A 229 11.95 0.14 -4.21
CA SER A 229 10.55 0.27 -3.83
C SER A 229 10.36 0.23 -2.33
N ALA A 230 9.22 0.73 -1.85
CA ALA A 230 8.84 0.66 -0.44
C ALA A 230 7.33 0.51 -0.31
N THR A 231 6.89 -0.27 0.67
CA THR A 231 5.47 -0.35 1.03
C THR A 231 5.10 0.78 1.98
N LEU A 232 4.08 1.56 1.62
CA LEU A 232 3.62 2.72 2.39
C LEU A 232 2.55 2.36 3.41
N GLY A 233 1.83 1.27 3.18
CA GLY A 233 0.80 0.77 4.10
C GLY A 233 -0.20 -0.13 3.38
N HIS A 234 -1.10 -0.70 4.17
CA HIS A 234 -2.23 -1.47 3.68
C HIS A 234 -3.53 -0.97 4.30
N LEU A 235 -4.66 -1.31 3.68
CA LEU A 235 -6.02 -1.06 4.20
C LEU A 235 -6.78 -2.38 4.16
N ARG A 236 -7.50 -2.71 5.23
CA ARG A 236 -8.29 -3.95 5.33
C ARG A 236 -9.70 -3.68 5.88
N PRO A 237 -10.59 -2.96 5.17
CA PRO A 237 -12.02 -2.94 5.51
C PRO A 237 -12.67 -4.31 5.27
N GLY A 238 -13.95 -4.49 5.63
CA GLY A 238 -14.57 -5.81 5.71
C GLY A 238 -14.49 -6.69 4.44
N TYR A 239 -14.69 -6.11 3.25
CA TYR A 239 -14.82 -6.87 1.99
C TYR A 239 -13.72 -6.58 0.97
N HIS A 240 -12.78 -5.69 1.29
CA HIS A 240 -11.71 -5.27 0.39
C HIS A 240 -10.39 -5.26 1.15
N ALA A 241 -9.29 -5.41 0.44
CA ALA A 241 -7.99 -5.02 0.91
C ALA A 241 -7.26 -4.23 -0.16
N SER A 242 -6.33 -3.37 0.27
CA SER A 242 -5.39 -2.75 -0.65
C SER A 242 -4.02 -2.55 -0.02
N LEU A 243 -3.00 -2.67 -0.88
CA LEU A 243 -1.63 -2.33 -0.58
C LEU A 243 -1.23 -1.10 -1.38
N LEU A 244 -0.61 -0.12 -0.73
CA LEU A 244 0.01 1.01 -1.40
C LEU A 244 1.53 0.84 -1.40
N ASP A 245 2.09 0.73 -2.60
CA ASP A 245 3.53 0.71 -2.82
C ASP A 245 3.99 1.98 -3.55
N VAL A 246 5.25 2.36 -3.34
CA VAL A 246 5.98 3.27 -4.23
C VAL A 246 7.19 2.55 -4.82
N SER A 247 7.41 2.68 -6.12
CA SER A 247 8.66 2.32 -6.78
C SER A 247 9.25 3.58 -7.39
N SER A 248 10.52 3.89 -7.13
CA SER A 248 11.11 5.14 -7.59
C SER A 248 12.62 5.01 -7.76
N ILE A 249 13.15 5.60 -8.83
CA ILE A 249 14.60 5.76 -9.00
C ILE A 249 15.21 6.71 -7.95
N PHE A 250 14.36 7.48 -7.26
CA PHE A 250 14.75 8.42 -6.21
C PHE A 250 14.74 7.79 -4.80
N ILE A 251 14.52 6.46 -4.70
CA ILE A 251 14.77 5.70 -3.48
C ILE A 251 16.19 5.12 -3.59
N PRO A 252 17.12 5.50 -2.71
CA PRO A 252 18.50 5.02 -2.81
C PRO A 252 18.65 3.55 -2.42
N ASP A 253 17.88 3.10 -1.42
CA ASP A 253 17.92 1.73 -0.92
C ASP A 253 16.56 1.34 -0.31
N THR A 254 15.99 0.24 -0.78
CA THR A 254 14.69 -0.27 -0.34
C THR A 254 14.65 -0.53 1.17
N TYR A 255 15.68 -1.18 1.72
CA TYR A 255 15.73 -1.55 3.13
C TYR A 255 15.81 -0.30 4.04
N ALA A 256 16.67 0.65 3.71
CA ALA A 256 16.81 1.91 4.45
C ALA A 256 15.53 2.76 4.39
N ALA A 257 14.86 2.80 3.23
CA ALA A 257 13.59 3.50 3.07
C ALA A 257 12.49 2.90 3.95
N GLU A 258 12.31 1.58 3.91
CA GLU A 258 11.31 0.91 4.74
C GLU A 258 11.68 0.95 6.24
N LEU A 259 12.96 0.91 6.61
CA LEU A 259 13.40 1.09 8.01
C LEU A 259 13.05 2.49 8.52
N SER A 260 13.26 3.51 7.68
CA SER A 260 12.91 4.90 7.98
C SER A 260 11.39 5.07 8.15
N LEU A 261 10.62 4.45 7.27
CA LEU A 261 9.14 4.39 7.36
C LEU A 261 8.68 3.70 8.64
N LYS A 262 9.24 2.55 8.99
CA LYS A 262 8.90 1.80 10.20
C LYS A 262 9.12 2.66 11.46
N ARG A 263 10.31 3.24 11.60
CA ARG A 263 10.64 4.14 12.74
C ARG A 263 9.72 5.36 12.80
N HIS A 264 9.36 5.92 11.64
CA HIS A 264 8.42 7.03 11.57
C HIS A 264 7.01 6.62 12.01
N ALA A 265 6.53 5.46 11.55
CA ALA A 265 5.22 4.93 11.88
C ALA A 265 5.11 4.65 13.38
N GLU A 266 6.07 3.94 13.98
CA GLU A 266 6.11 3.64 15.42
C GLU A 266 6.07 4.92 16.27
N LYS A 267 6.93 5.90 15.98
CA LYS A 267 6.96 7.19 16.68
C LYS A 267 5.66 7.97 16.52
N THR A 268 5.03 7.90 15.35
CA THR A 268 3.80 8.64 15.05
C THR A 268 2.59 7.99 15.70
N ALA A 269 2.53 6.66 15.71
CA ALA A 269 1.54 5.86 16.40
C ALA A 269 1.54 6.17 17.90
N GLU A 270 2.71 6.10 18.55
CA GLU A 270 2.88 6.46 19.96
C GLU A 270 2.39 7.89 20.25
N LYS A 271 2.87 8.87 19.47
CA LYS A 271 2.52 10.28 19.67
C LYS A 271 1.02 10.57 19.52
N LEU A 272 0.34 9.85 18.63
CA LEU A 272 -1.06 10.12 18.31
C LEU A 272 -2.04 9.20 19.04
N GLY A 273 -1.55 8.16 19.70
CA GLY A 273 -2.36 7.11 20.34
C GLY A 273 -3.01 6.19 19.31
N TYR A 274 -2.28 5.82 18.25
CA TYR A 274 -2.68 4.83 17.24
C TYR A 274 -1.76 3.61 17.30
N THR A 275 -2.10 2.56 16.57
CA THR A 275 -1.25 1.37 16.38
C THR A 275 -0.52 1.45 15.04
N ALA A 276 0.79 1.13 15.03
CA ALA A 276 1.59 1.01 13.80
C ALA A 276 1.81 -0.45 13.37
N ASP A 277 1.31 -1.40 14.14
CA ASP A 277 1.57 -2.82 13.93
C ASP A 277 0.94 -3.33 12.63
N GLY A 278 1.60 -4.32 12.03
CA GLY A 278 1.08 -5.05 10.87
C GLY A 278 1.35 -4.43 9.50
N ILE A 279 2.11 -3.33 9.38
CA ILE A 279 2.53 -2.85 8.06
C ILE A 279 3.39 -3.93 7.37
N LEU A 280 2.99 -4.31 6.16
CA LEU A 280 3.53 -5.43 5.40
C LEU A 280 4.72 -4.99 4.55
N TYR A 281 5.84 -4.62 5.19
CA TYR A 281 7.06 -4.24 4.48
C TYR A 281 7.66 -5.40 3.68
N LYS A 282 8.36 -5.09 2.58
CA LYS A 282 9.01 -6.10 1.71
C LYS A 282 10.34 -6.57 2.26
N SER A 283 11.09 -5.67 2.88
CA SER A 283 12.49 -5.86 3.28
C SER A 283 12.66 -6.42 4.69
N PHE A 284 11.58 -6.56 5.46
CA PHE A 284 11.58 -7.17 6.79
C PHE A 284 10.63 -8.37 6.84
N SER A 285 11.08 -9.44 7.50
CA SER A 285 10.18 -10.51 7.93
C SER A 285 9.39 -10.04 9.16
N PHE A 286 8.11 -10.40 9.22
CA PHE A 286 7.25 -10.06 10.34
C PHE A 286 7.45 -11.10 11.46
N ASP A 287 8.11 -10.73 12.55
CA ASP A 287 8.12 -11.54 13.76
C ASP A 287 6.76 -11.39 14.45
N GLY A 288 5.84 -12.31 14.14
CA GLY A 288 4.48 -12.36 14.68
C GLY A 288 4.36 -12.72 16.16
N ASN A 289 5.27 -12.26 17.01
CA ASN A 289 5.22 -12.50 18.47
C ASN A 289 5.81 -11.32 19.25
N ALA A 290 5.11 -10.19 19.27
CA ALA A 290 5.29 -9.17 20.29
C ALA A 290 4.24 -9.37 21.39
N SER A 291 4.35 -10.46 22.13
CA SER A 291 3.70 -10.59 23.44
C SER A 291 4.69 -11.17 24.44
N ASN A 292 4.99 -10.36 25.46
CA ASN A 292 5.66 -10.67 26.71
C ASN A 292 7.14 -11.06 26.67
N THR A 293 8.01 -10.06 26.90
CA THR A 293 9.05 -10.16 27.94
C THR A 293 9.45 -8.77 28.41
N THR A 294 8.91 -8.33 29.55
CA THR A 294 9.63 -7.46 30.47
C THR A 294 10.83 -8.27 31.00
N SER A 295 12.03 -7.96 30.53
CA SER A 295 13.27 -8.46 31.13
C SER A 295 13.86 -7.38 32.03
N ASP A 296 13.58 -7.49 33.33
CA ASP A 296 14.58 -7.17 34.35
C ASP A 296 15.77 -8.11 34.13
N ALA A 297 16.93 -7.55 33.79
CA ALA A 297 18.26 -8.05 34.17
C ALA A 297 19.36 -7.19 33.52
N ASN A 298 19.59 -6.00 34.08
CA ASN A 298 20.89 -5.35 33.97
C ASN A 298 21.78 -5.90 35.08
N SER A 299 22.69 -6.82 34.76
CA SER A 299 23.94 -6.93 35.53
C SER A 299 25.07 -7.56 34.72
N LEU A 300 26.22 -6.90 34.86
CA LEU A 300 27.60 -7.35 34.64
C LEU A 300 28.12 -7.50 33.20
N ALA A 301 28.85 -6.46 32.82
CA ALA A 301 30.01 -6.52 31.95
C ALA A 301 31.02 -7.61 32.38
N SER A 302 31.67 -8.25 31.39
CA SER A 302 33.12 -8.47 31.39
C SER A 302 33.58 -8.94 30.01
N SER A 303 34.62 -8.26 29.54
CA SER A 303 35.54 -8.53 28.42
C SER A 303 35.80 -10.00 28.09
N THR A 304 35.98 -10.34 26.79
CA THR A 304 37.24 -10.92 26.28
C THR A 304 37.33 -10.76 24.76
N THR A 305 38.45 -10.18 24.34
CA THR A 305 38.97 -10.00 22.98
C THR A 305 39.42 -11.34 22.37
N LEU A 306 39.00 -11.69 21.15
CA LEU A 306 39.82 -12.51 20.23
C LEU A 306 39.53 -12.15 18.76
N THR A 307 40.59 -11.72 18.08
CA THR A 307 40.73 -11.38 16.67
C THR A 307 40.82 -12.63 15.76
N PRO A 308 40.74 -12.47 14.43
CA PRO A 308 40.16 -13.46 13.53
C PRO A 308 41.18 -14.45 12.97
N THR A 309 40.75 -15.69 12.72
CA THR A 309 41.55 -16.68 11.98
C THR A 309 41.05 -16.81 10.54
N VAL A 310 41.91 -16.40 9.62
CA VAL A 310 41.81 -16.63 8.18
C VAL A 310 42.00 -18.11 7.88
N VAL A 311 41.09 -18.72 7.13
CA VAL A 311 41.34 -19.98 6.41
C VAL A 311 41.03 -19.78 4.93
N LYS A 312 42.09 -19.66 4.12
CA LYS A 312 42.09 -19.93 2.68
C LYS A 312 42.32 -21.42 2.46
N LYS A 313 41.53 -22.06 1.60
CA LYS A 313 42.03 -22.72 0.37
C LYS A 313 40.94 -23.42 -0.45
N ASN A 314 41.03 -23.15 -1.77
CA ASN A 314 40.83 -24.05 -2.93
C ASN A 314 39.44 -24.67 -3.11
N GLY A 315 38.71 -24.48 -4.21
CA GLY A 315 39.13 -24.34 -5.60
C GLY A 315 38.68 -25.59 -6.36
N LYS A 316 37.57 -25.51 -7.11
CA LYS A 316 37.29 -26.41 -8.24
C LYS A 316 36.29 -25.78 -9.20
N LYS A 317 36.77 -25.54 -10.43
CA LYS A 317 35.98 -25.22 -11.62
C LYS A 317 35.19 -26.44 -12.08
N SER A 318 33.98 -26.23 -12.57
CA SER A 318 33.39 -27.07 -13.62
C SER A 318 32.51 -26.20 -14.51
N ASP A 319 33.03 -25.97 -15.71
CA ASP A 319 32.31 -25.45 -16.87
C ASP A 319 31.21 -26.44 -17.28
N HIS A 320 29.98 -25.98 -17.44
CA HIS A 320 29.05 -26.56 -18.41
C HIS A 320 28.17 -25.49 -19.06
N SER A 321 28.52 -25.22 -20.31
CA SER A 321 27.71 -24.57 -21.31
C SER A 321 26.53 -25.46 -21.72
N SER A 322 25.32 -24.91 -21.79
CA SER A 322 24.30 -25.43 -22.72
C SER A 322 23.32 -24.34 -23.14
N SER A 323 23.65 -23.75 -24.28
CA SER A 323 22.78 -23.40 -25.42
C SER A 323 21.26 -23.29 -25.20
N ALA A 324 20.78 -22.08 -25.53
CA ALA A 324 19.54 -21.72 -26.22
C ALA A 324 18.54 -22.85 -26.58
N ARG A 325 17.28 -22.63 -26.18
CA ARG A 325 16.12 -23.11 -26.91
C ARG A 325 15.24 -21.94 -27.30
N VAL A 326 15.44 -21.50 -28.54
CA VAL A 326 14.42 -20.83 -29.36
C VAL A 326 13.40 -21.89 -29.76
N ALA A 327 12.11 -21.63 -29.56
CA ALA A 327 11.03 -22.36 -30.21
C ALA A 327 10.37 -21.44 -31.25
N PRO A 328 10.21 -21.90 -32.49
CA PRO A 328 9.67 -21.14 -33.61
C PRO A 328 8.14 -21.26 -33.65
N TYR A 329 7.44 -20.27 -34.21
CA TYR A 329 6.46 -20.49 -35.28
C TYR A 329 6.01 -19.16 -35.88
N SER A 330 6.38 -18.97 -37.15
CA SER A 330 5.78 -18.02 -38.08
C SER A 330 4.61 -18.68 -38.82
N LYS A 331 3.58 -17.88 -39.11
CA LYS A 331 2.68 -17.86 -40.29
C LYS A 331 1.44 -17.05 -39.85
N GLY A 332 1.20 -15.83 -40.31
CA GLY A 332 1.28 -15.40 -41.71
C GLY A 332 0.05 -15.89 -42.45
N ARG A 333 -1.07 -15.14 -42.36
CA ARG A 333 -2.15 -15.25 -43.35
C ARG A 333 -2.67 -13.86 -43.69
N SER A 334 -2.39 -13.49 -44.93
CA SER A 334 -2.85 -12.28 -45.60
C SER A 334 -4.25 -12.50 -46.18
N ARG A 335 -5.06 -11.44 -46.08
CA ARG A 335 -6.16 -10.97 -46.95
C ARG A 335 -7.13 -11.98 -47.58
N LYS A 336 -8.42 -11.77 -47.28
CA LYS A 336 -9.36 -11.12 -48.20
C LYS A 336 -10.12 -10.05 -47.45
#